data_AF-A0A260BHJ1-F1
#
_entry.id   AF-A0A260BHJ1-F1
#
_cell.length_a   1.000
_cell.length_b   1.000
_cell.length_c   1.000
_cell.angle_alpha   90.00
_cell.angle_beta   90.00
_cell.angle_gamma   90.00
#
_symmetry.space_group_name_H-M   'P 1'
#
loop_
_entity.id
_entity.type
_entity.pdbx_description
1 polymer ?
#
loop_
_entity_poly.entity_id
_entity_poly.type
_entity_poly.pdbx_seq_one_letter_code
_entity_poly.pdbx_strand_id
1 'polypeptide(L)' 'MVANVGNLPELADGGRAAIVTERTTDSVAAALQRALAMTSGERASMRSAAAAMVRTDGDVRLNIRRFIDECLQRAIE' A
#
# COMPACT_ATOMS: atom_id res chain seq x y z
N MET A 1 0.00 4.76 8.27
CA MET A 1 1.28 5.37 7.88
C MET A 1 2.15 4.30 7.28
N VAL A 2 2.96 4.64 6.29
CA VAL A 2 3.96 3.74 5.70
C VAL A 2 5.29 4.48 5.56
N ALA A 3 6.39 3.75 5.77
CA ALA A 3 7.73 4.30 5.53
C ALA A 3 8.01 4.39 4.03
N ASN A 4 8.81 5.39 3.62
CA ASN A 4 9.27 5.56 2.25
C ASN A 4 10.37 4.54 1.90
N VAL A 5 10.00 3.27 1.79
CA VAL A 5 10.91 2.15 1.48
C VAL A 5 10.23 1.10 0.59
N GLY A 6 11.00 0.52 -0.32
CA GLY A 6 10.51 -0.51 -1.25
C GLY A 6 9.31 -0.03 -2.07
N ASN A 7 8.28 -0.87 -2.17
CA ASN A 7 7.05 -0.58 -2.89
C ASN A 7 5.94 0.05 -2.01
N LEU A 8 6.22 0.34 -0.73
CA LEU A 8 5.24 0.94 0.17
C LEU A 8 4.72 2.32 -0.29
N PRO A 9 5.53 3.20 -0.91
CA PRO A 9 5.05 4.46 -1.46
C PRO A 9 4.03 4.27 -2.60
N GLU A 10 4.22 3.24 -3.42
CA GLU A 10 3.32 2.91 -4.54
C GLU A 10 1.97 2.44 -4.01
N LEU A 11 1.99 1.64 -2.94
CA LEU A 11 0.78 1.20 -2.23
C LEU A 11 0.08 2.33 -1.45
N ALA A 12 0.75 3.46 -1.22
CA ALA A 12 0.13 4.63 -0.61
C ALA A 12 -0.75 5.45 -1.58
N ASP A 13 -0.75 5.12 -2.88
CA ASP A 13 -1.55 5.77 -3.93
C ASP A 13 -1.46 7.31 -3.86
N GLY A 14 -0.23 7.83 -3.90
CA GLY A 14 0.01 9.28 -3.84
C GLY A 14 -0.48 9.96 -2.54
N GLY A 15 -0.68 9.20 -1.46
CA GLY A 15 -1.18 9.70 -0.19
C GLY A 15 -2.66 9.40 0.08
N ARG A 16 -3.38 8.78 -0.87
CA ARG A 16 -4.81 8.48 -0.74
C ARG A 16 -5.08 7.25 0.13
N ALA A 17 -4.21 6.25 0.06
CA ALA A 17 -4.34 5.00 0.82
C ALA A 17 -3.52 5.01 2.12
N ALA A 18 -2.45 5.81 2.19
CA ALA A 18 -1.65 5.95 3.40
C ALA A 18 -0.88 7.28 3.42
N ILE A 19 -0.54 7.76 4.63
CA ILE A 19 0.45 8.83 4.79
C ILE A 19 1.84 8.22 4.68
N VAL A 20 2.62 8.66 3.69
CA VAL A 20 4.02 8.27 3.49
C VAL A 20 4.91 9.13 4.37
N THR A 21 5.87 8.50 5.03
CA THR A 21 6.84 9.20 5.90
C THR A 21 8.26 8.79 5.56
N GLU A 22 9.18 9.73 5.68
CA GLU A 22 10.59 9.40 5.72
C GLU A 22 10.97 8.79 7.07
N ARG A 23 12.14 8.14 7.12
CA ARG A 23 12.64 7.50 8.35
C ARG A 23 13.38 8.51 9.24
N THR A 24 12.77 9.67 9.45
CA THR A 24 13.27 10.72 10.34
C THR A 24 12.24 10.99 11.42
N THR A 25 12.70 11.30 12.63
CA THR A 25 11.81 11.59 13.78
C THR A 25 10.82 12.70 13.44
N ASP A 26 11.28 13.74 12.74
CA ASP A 26 10.44 14.88 12.35
C ASP A 26 9.37 14.50 11.33
N SER A 27 9.71 13.67 10.33
CA SER A 27 8.74 13.21 9.34
C SER A 27 7.66 12.33 9.97
N VAL A 28 8.05 11.47 10.92
CA VAL A 28 7.12 10.64 11.68
C VAL A 28 6.21 11.49 12.55
N ALA A 29 6.75 12.50 13.25
CA ALA A 29 5.97 13.42 14.08
C ALA A 29 4.96 14.23 13.25
N ALA A 30 5.39 14.78 12.10
CA ALA A 30 4.52 15.52 11.19
C ALA A 30 3.39 14.66 10.63
N ALA A 31 3.69 13.41 10.28
CA ALA A 31 2.69 12.46 9.80
C ALA A 31 1.69 12.04 10.88
N LEU A 32 2.14 11.91 12.13
CA LEU A 32 1.27 11.66 13.28
C LEU A 32 0.31 12.83 13.52
N GLN A 33 0.83 14.06 13.50
CA GLN A 33 0.02 15.27 13.63
C GLN A 33 -1.03 15.36 12.52
N ARG A 34 -0.64 15.08 11.28
CA ARG A 34 -1.58 14.99 10.15
C ARG A 34 -2.67 13.94 10.40
N ALA A 35 -2.30 12.74 10.84
CA ALA A 35 -3.27 11.67 11.11
C ALA A 35 -4.26 12.03 12.24
N LEU A 36 -3.81 12.76 13.26
CA LEU A 36 -4.63 13.26 14.36
C LEU A 36 -5.57 14.39 13.93
N ALA A 37 -5.12 15.26 13.02
CA ALA A 37 -5.91 16.37 12.49
C ALA A 37 -6.99 15.92 11.48
N MET A 38 -6.92 14.70 10.97
CA MET A 38 -7.92 14.18 10.02
C MET A 38 -9.30 14.01 10.66
N THR A 39 -10.30 14.43 9.91
CA THR A 39 -11.71 14.18 10.21
C THR A 39 -12.04 12.69 10.16
N SER A 40 -13.20 12.31 10.70
CA SER A 40 -13.73 10.95 10.58
C SER A 40 -13.94 10.54 9.10
N GLY A 41 -14.43 11.46 8.27
CA GLY A 41 -14.70 11.24 6.84
C GLY A 41 -13.42 11.02 6.02
N GLU A 42 -12.37 11.80 6.26
CA GLU A 42 -11.07 11.60 5.60
C GLU A 42 -10.44 10.27 6.00
N ARG A 43 -10.54 9.88 7.28
CA ARG A 43 -10.06 8.57 7.76
C ARG A 43 -10.84 7.43 7.14
N ALA A 44 -12.16 7.56 7.00
CA ALA A 44 -12.99 6.55 6.34
C ALA A 44 -12.63 6.40 4.86
N SER A 45 -12.43 7.53 4.16
CA SER A 45 -12.04 7.56 2.75
C SER A 45 -10.66 6.92 2.54
N MET A 46 -9.68 7.25 3.38
CA MET A 46 -8.34 6.66 3.33
C MET A 46 -8.37 5.15 3.59
N ARG A 47 -9.17 4.67 4.56
CA ARG A 47 -9.36 3.23 4.80
C ARG A 47 -9.98 2.52 3.59
N SER A 48 -10.96 3.15 2.94
CA SER A 48 -11.59 2.58 1.74
C SER A 48 -10.60 2.49 0.58
N ALA A 49 -9.80 3.53 0.36
CA ALA A 49 -8.75 3.55 -0.67
C ALA A 49 -7.68 2.48 -0.39
N ALA A 50 -7.22 2.36 0.86
CA ALA A 50 -6.27 1.32 1.26
C ALA A 50 -6.82 -0.10 1.02
N ALA A 51 -8.08 -0.35 1.38
CA ALA A 51 -8.71 -1.65 1.16
C ALA A 51 -8.85 -1.98 -0.33
N ALA A 52 -9.16 -0.98 -1.17
CA ALA A 52 -9.21 -1.17 -2.61
C ALA A 52 -7.82 -1.49 -3.19
N MET A 53 -6.79 -0.75 -2.79
CA MET A 53 -5.41 -0.97 -3.24
C MET A 53 -4.89 -2.36 -2.88
N VAL A 54 -5.11 -2.82 -1.63
CA VAL A 54 -4.66 -4.15 -1.19
C VAL A 54 -5.34 -5.26 -1.98
N ARG A 55 -6.63 -5.12 -2.30
CA ARG A 55 -7.33 -6.10 -3.14
C ARG A 55 -6.75 -6.14 -4.54
N THR A 56 -6.60 -4.97 -5.19
CA THR A 56 -6.08 -4.89 -6.55
C THR A 56 -4.65 -5.43 -6.64
N ASP A 57 -3.74 -5.03 -5.75
CA ASP A 57 -2.35 -5.51 -5.76
C ASP A 57 -2.27 -7.01 -5.41
N GLY A 58 -3.08 -7.47 -4.45
CA GLY A 58 -3.18 -8.88 -4.07
C GLY A 58 -3.66 -9.77 -5.21
N ASP A 59 -4.73 -9.36 -5.91
CA ASP A 59 -5.29 -10.10 -7.05
C ASP A 59 -4.29 -10.18 -8.21
N VAL A 60 -3.59 -9.09 -8.50
CA VAL A 60 -2.54 -9.05 -9.53
C VAL A 60 -1.40 -9.99 -9.17
N ARG A 61 -0.89 -9.96 -7.93
CA ARG A 61 0.19 -10.85 -7.50
C ARG A 61 -0.21 -12.32 -7.54
N LEU A 62 -1.44 -12.64 -7.14
CA LEU A 62 -1.96 -14.00 -7.17
C LEU A 62 -2.06 -14.53 -8.60
N ASN A 63 -2.55 -13.70 -9.52
CA ASN A 63 -2.60 -14.03 -10.96
C ASN A 63 -1.21 -14.25 -11.56
N ILE A 64 -0.24 -13.38 -11.26
CA ILE A 64 1.15 -13.53 -11.71
C ILE A 64 1.75 -14.83 -11.18
N ARG A 65 1.53 -15.13 -9.89
CA ARG A 65 2.05 -16.36 -9.28
C ARG A 65 1.49 -17.60 -9.95
N ARG A 66 0.17 -17.65 -10.18
CA ARG A 66 -0.47 -18.77 -10.89
C ARG A 66 0.13 -18.95 -12.30
N PHE A 67 0.33 -17.86 -13.03
CA PHE A 67 0.94 -17.91 -14.36
C PHE A 67 2.38 -18.45 -14.32
N ILE A 68 3.19 -18.03 -13.34
CA ILE A 68 4.56 -18.54 -13.17
C ILE A 68 4.53 -20.04 -12.85
N ASP A 69 3.65 -20.47 -11.93
CA ASP A 69 3.53 -21.88 -11.56
C ASP A 69 3.11 -22.74 -12.78
N GLU A 70 2.15 -22.29 -13.58
CA GLU A 70 1.74 -22.93 -14.84
C GLU A 70 2.90 -23.01 -15.85
N CYS A 71 3.69 -21.94 -16.00
CA CYS A 71 4.85 -21.93 -16.89
C CYS A 71 5.94 -22.91 -16.44
N LEU A 72 6.22 -22.96 -15.13
CA LEU A 72 7.22 -23.88 -14.55
C LEU A 72 6.79 -25.32 -14.72
N GLN A 73 5.50 -25.61 -14.49
CA GLN A 73 4.98 -26.98 -14.64
C GLN A 73 5.12 -27.48 -16.08
N ARG A 74 4.85 -26.63 -17.08
CA ARG A 74 5.02 -26.97 -18.51
C ARG A 74 6.48 -27.08 -18.96
N ALA A 75 7.43 -26.52 -18.21
CA ALA A 75 8.85 -26.59 -18.55
C ALA A 75 9.54 -27.86 -18.02
N ILE A 76 8.87 -28.60 -17.13
CA ILE A 76 9.36 -29.84 -16.50
C ILE A 76 8.71 -31.09 -17.15
N GLU A 77 7.72 -30.90 -18.02
CA GLU A 77 7.12 -31.92 -18.91
C GLU A 77 7.85 -31.98 -20.27
#